data_AF-A0A0A2XCN8-F1
#
_entry.id   AF-A0A0A2XCN8-F1
#
_cell.length_a   1.000
_cell.length_b   1.000
_cell.length_c   1.000
_cell.angle_alpha   90.00
_cell.angle_beta   90.00
_cell.angle_gamma   90.00
#
_symmetry.space_group_name_H-M   'P 1'
#
loop_
_entity.id
_entity.type
_entity.pdbx_description
1 polymer ?
#
loop_
_entity_poly.entity_id
_entity_poly.type
_entity_poly.pdbx_seq_one_letter_code
_entity_poly.pdbx_strand_id
1 'polypeptide(L)'
;MTAASQQNYFSDADVQKWRTADYHEVISFVENGYHQRHRQQLPELIKLAQTVEQVHADNPNCPAGSASILDKIYQDLDMHMRKEEQILFQMIKAGQYAMARMPIQVMLAEHDEAEEDVRTLLTLTRNLTLPEGACGTWQALYSGIEKFIADLHEHIYFENEIFFPRVVSEGQ
;
A
#
# COMPACT_ATOMS: atom_id res chain seq x y z
N MET A 1 -18.18 8.82 -8.82
CA MET A 1 -18.47 8.89 -7.36
C MET A 1 -18.89 7.51 -6.89
N THR A 2 -17.91 6.64 -6.61
CA THR A 2 -18.13 5.43 -5.82
C THR A 2 -17.60 5.76 -4.44
N ALA A 3 -18.51 5.87 -3.47
CA ALA A 3 -18.16 5.93 -2.06
C ALA A 3 -17.45 4.61 -1.73
N ALA A 4 -16.13 4.64 -1.61
CA ALA A 4 -15.46 3.69 -0.75
C ALA A 4 -16.04 3.96 0.64
N SER A 5 -16.93 3.07 1.09
CA SER A 5 -17.35 2.99 2.48
C SER A 5 -16.11 3.17 3.35
N GLN A 6 -16.13 4.14 4.26
CA GLN A 6 -15.10 4.29 5.30
C GLN A 6 -14.99 2.98 6.04
N GLN A 7 -14.07 2.13 5.59
CA GLN A 7 -13.78 0.86 6.20
C GLN A 7 -12.86 1.18 7.35
N ASN A 8 -13.38 1.10 8.56
CA ASN A 8 -12.61 1.38 9.75
C ASN A 8 -11.72 0.16 10.04
N TYR A 9 -10.47 0.21 9.60
CA TYR A 9 -9.51 -0.89 9.75
C TYR A 9 -9.09 -1.11 11.21
N PHE A 10 -9.26 -0.09 12.05
CA PHE A 10 -8.85 -0.06 13.45
C PHE A 10 -10.08 0.11 14.34
N SER A 11 -10.10 -0.59 15.48
CA SER A 11 -11.14 -0.33 16.48
C SER A 11 -10.94 1.06 17.11
N ASP A 12 -11.98 1.62 17.73
CA ASP A 12 -11.84 2.89 18.45
C ASP A 12 -10.74 2.82 19.53
N ALA A 13 -10.59 1.66 20.18
CA ALA A 13 -9.53 1.43 21.16
C ALA A 13 -8.13 1.46 20.53
N ASP A 14 -7.97 0.87 19.34
CA ASP A 14 -6.70 0.92 18.59
C ASP A 14 -6.38 2.35 18.14
N VAL A 15 -7.39 3.09 17.63
CA VAL A 15 -7.22 4.49 17.25
C VAL A 15 -6.76 5.32 18.45
N GLN A 16 -7.39 5.16 19.63
CA GLN A 16 -6.96 5.87 20.84
C GLN A 16 -5.57 5.47 21.31
N LYS A 17 -5.22 4.18 21.23
CA LYS A 17 -3.86 3.71 21.51
C LYS A 17 -2.86 4.46 20.63
N TRP A 18 -3.04 4.44 19.31
CA TRP A 18 -2.07 5.02 18.37
C TRP A 18 -2.01 6.55 18.40
N ARG A 19 -3.10 7.21 18.81
CA ARG A 19 -3.11 8.66 19.06
C ARG A 19 -2.29 9.11 20.27
N THR A 20 -1.97 8.19 21.18
CA THR A 20 -1.25 8.49 22.43
C THR A 20 0.10 7.78 22.54
N ALA A 21 0.36 6.78 21.69
CA ALA A 21 1.61 6.03 21.66
C ALA A 21 2.82 6.93 21.36
N ASP A 22 4.02 6.48 21.75
CA ASP A 22 5.25 7.17 21.40
C ASP A 22 5.50 7.12 19.87
N TYR A 23 6.03 8.18 19.28
CA TYR A 23 6.25 8.22 17.82
C TYR A 23 7.26 7.17 17.35
N HIS A 24 8.21 6.74 18.19
CA HIS A 24 9.08 5.62 17.84
C HIS A 24 8.30 4.30 17.75
N GLU A 25 7.28 4.10 18.59
CA GLU A 25 6.40 2.92 18.52
C GLU A 25 5.53 2.97 17.26
N VAL A 26 4.91 4.12 16.98
CA VAL A 26 4.07 4.32 15.77
C VAL A 26 4.87 4.07 14.50
N ILE A 27 6.07 4.67 14.38
CA ILE A 27 6.93 4.49 13.21
C ILE A 27 7.40 3.04 13.11
N SER A 28 7.79 2.40 14.22
CA SER A 28 8.17 0.99 14.20
C SER A 28 7.02 0.08 13.77
N PHE A 29 5.78 0.43 14.11
CA PHE A 29 4.59 -0.30 13.68
C PHE A 29 4.39 -0.21 12.16
N VAL A 30 4.58 0.98 11.57
CA VAL A 30 4.50 1.17 10.11
C VAL A 30 5.63 0.43 9.38
N GLU A 31 6.88 0.67 9.79
CA GLU A 31 8.07 0.11 9.14
C GLU A 31 8.06 -1.44 9.17
N ASN A 32 7.78 -2.03 10.33
CA ASN A 32 7.81 -3.49 10.49
C ASN A 32 6.48 -4.16 10.08
N GLY A 33 5.36 -3.45 10.21
CA GLY A 33 4.02 -3.96 9.93
C GLY A 33 3.71 -3.97 8.44
N TYR A 34 3.91 -2.83 7.77
CA TYR A 34 3.50 -2.61 6.39
C TYR A 34 4.69 -2.54 5.44
N HIS A 35 5.70 -1.69 5.70
CA HIS A 35 6.76 -1.46 4.71
C HIS A 35 7.57 -2.72 4.38
N GLN A 36 8.02 -3.44 5.41
CA GLN A 36 8.71 -4.72 5.22
C GLN A 36 7.83 -5.76 4.51
N ARG A 37 6.52 -5.75 4.79
CA ARG A 37 5.57 -6.69 4.17
C ARG A 37 5.42 -6.40 2.67
N HIS A 38 5.23 -5.14 2.28
CA HIS A 38 5.12 -4.75 0.88
C HIS A 38 6.40 -5.09 0.07
N ARG A 39 7.58 -4.87 0.67
CA ARG A 39 8.87 -5.25 0.07
C ARG A 39 9.02 -6.75 -0.16
N GLN A 40 8.31 -7.59 0.59
CA GLN A 40 8.29 -9.03 0.40
C GLN A 40 7.22 -9.46 -0.61
N GLN A 41 6.02 -8.88 -0.51
CA GLN A 41 4.87 -9.22 -1.34
C GLN A 41 5.11 -8.91 -2.81
N LEU A 42 5.46 -7.66 -3.14
CA LEU A 42 5.45 -7.20 -4.52
C LEU A 42 6.44 -7.97 -5.43
N PRO A 43 7.69 -8.25 -5.02
CA PRO A 43 8.59 -9.08 -5.82
C PRO A 43 8.07 -10.50 -6.09
N GLU A 44 7.30 -11.09 -5.17
CA GLU A 44 6.66 -12.39 -5.38
C GLU A 44 5.50 -12.28 -6.38
N LEU A 45 4.64 -11.27 -6.22
CA LEU A 45 3.52 -11.02 -7.13
C LEU A 45 3.99 -10.74 -8.56
N ILE A 46 5.06 -9.96 -8.74
CA ILE A 46 5.65 -9.70 -10.06
C ILE A 46 6.08 -11.00 -10.74
N LYS A 47 6.74 -11.91 -10.02
CA LYS A 47 7.16 -13.22 -10.57
C LYS A 47 5.96 -14.10 -10.94
N LEU A 48 4.93 -14.12 -10.10
CA LEU A 48 3.70 -14.86 -10.39
C LEU A 48 2.99 -14.29 -11.62
N ALA A 49 2.87 -12.96 -11.72
CA ALA A 49 2.29 -12.26 -12.85
C ALA A 49 3.03 -12.56 -14.16
N GLN A 50 4.36 -12.46 -14.15
CA GLN A 50 5.19 -12.82 -15.31
C GLN A 50 4.96 -14.27 -15.75
N THR A 51 4.87 -15.18 -14.79
CA THR A 51 4.63 -16.61 -15.07
C THR A 51 3.24 -16.83 -15.69
N VAL A 52 2.21 -16.20 -15.12
CA VAL A 52 0.83 -16.29 -15.62
C VAL A 52 0.75 -15.70 -17.04
N GLU A 53 1.32 -14.51 -17.26
CA GLU A 53 1.33 -13.87 -18.57
C GLU A 53 2.06 -14.70 -19.62
N GLN A 54 3.20 -15.30 -19.27
CA GLN A 54 3.97 -16.15 -20.17
C GLN A 54 3.24 -17.45 -20.53
N VAL A 55 2.72 -18.16 -19.53
CA VAL A 55 2.09 -19.49 -19.72
C VAL A 55 0.71 -19.37 -20.38
N HIS A 56 0.00 -18.28 -20.13
CA HIS A 56 -1.37 -18.07 -20.60
C HIS A 56 -1.47 -16.96 -21.67
N ALA A 57 -0.40 -16.62 -22.38
CA ALA A 57 -0.38 -15.56 -23.39
C ALA A 57 -1.50 -15.68 -24.44
N ASP A 58 -1.85 -16.91 -24.85
CA ASP A 58 -2.91 -17.17 -25.85
C ASP A 58 -4.32 -17.24 -25.22
N ASN A 59 -4.46 -17.13 -23.90
CA ASN A 59 -5.75 -17.15 -23.23
C ASN A 59 -6.37 -15.74 -23.26
N PRO A 60 -7.59 -15.55 -23.79
CA PRO A 60 -8.26 -14.25 -23.84
C PRO A 60 -8.58 -13.65 -22.46
N ASN A 61 -8.47 -14.45 -21.39
CA ASN A 61 -8.65 -14.01 -20.00
C ASN A 61 -7.32 -13.68 -19.31
N CYS A 62 -6.18 -13.84 -19.98
CA CYS A 62 -4.87 -13.54 -19.41
C CYS A 62 -4.83 -12.08 -18.89
N PRO A 63 -4.34 -11.83 -17.66
CA PRO A 63 -4.25 -10.49 -17.09
C PRO A 63 -3.01 -9.76 -17.64
N ALA A 64 -2.90 -9.66 -18.97
CA ALA A 64 -1.74 -9.11 -19.64
C ALA A 64 -1.44 -7.68 -19.14
N GLY A 65 -0.18 -7.42 -18.77
CA GLY A 65 0.27 -6.15 -18.21
C GLY A 65 0.21 -6.07 -16.68
N SER A 66 -0.36 -7.07 -16.00
CA SER A 66 -0.35 -7.17 -14.52
C SER A 66 1.07 -7.12 -13.95
N ALA A 67 2.04 -7.77 -14.59
CA ALA A 67 3.44 -7.73 -14.18
C ALA A 67 4.03 -6.32 -14.27
N SER A 68 3.69 -5.58 -15.33
CA SER A 68 4.19 -4.22 -15.55
C SER A 68 3.62 -3.23 -14.54
N ILE A 69 2.33 -3.31 -14.23
CA ILE A 69 1.73 -2.41 -13.22
C ILE A 69 2.21 -2.78 -11.80
N LEU A 70 2.39 -4.06 -11.48
CA LEU A 70 2.96 -4.48 -10.20
C LEU A 70 4.41 -4.00 -10.03
N ASP A 71 5.20 -4.01 -11.10
CA ASP A 71 6.56 -3.48 -11.09
C ASP A 71 6.58 -1.96 -10.90
N LYS A 72 5.69 -1.22 -11.57
CA LYS A 72 5.49 0.22 -11.33
C LYS A 72 5.16 0.50 -9.86
N ILE A 73 4.12 -0.17 -9.33
CA ILE A 73 3.69 -0.05 -7.93
C ILE A 73 4.87 -0.31 -6.99
N TYR A 74 5.69 -1.33 -7.27
CA TYR A 74 6.85 -1.65 -6.44
C TYR A 74 7.91 -0.55 -6.43
N GLN A 75 8.25 0.01 -7.60
CA GLN A 75 9.24 1.07 -7.70
C GLN A 75 8.76 2.35 -6.99
N ASP A 76 7.50 2.73 -7.23
CA ASP A 76 6.91 3.94 -6.65
C ASP A 76 6.76 3.80 -5.14
N LEU A 77 6.22 2.66 -4.66
CA LEU A 77 6.04 2.40 -3.24
C LEU A 77 7.38 2.25 -2.50
N ASP A 78 8.41 1.61 -3.06
CA ASP A 78 9.73 1.56 -2.40
C ASP A 78 10.38 2.94 -2.32
N MET A 79 10.25 3.77 -3.35
CA MET A 79 10.73 5.15 -3.32
C MET A 79 9.96 5.98 -2.28
N HIS A 80 8.64 5.84 -2.23
CA HIS A 80 7.75 6.45 -1.25
C HIS A 80 8.18 6.10 0.18
N MET A 81 8.19 4.80 0.52
CA MET A 81 8.57 4.32 1.86
C MET A 81 9.98 4.76 2.27
N ARG A 82 10.93 4.87 1.33
CA ARG A 82 12.27 5.41 1.64
C ARG A 82 12.25 6.89 2.02
N LYS A 83 11.43 7.73 1.36
CA LYS A 83 11.28 9.14 1.73
C LYS A 83 10.71 9.25 3.14
N GLU A 84 9.77 8.38 3.47
CA GLU A 84 9.23 8.31 4.81
C GLU A 84 10.29 7.91 5.83
N GLU A 85 10.89 6.74 5.68
CA GLU A 85 11.87 6.15 6.60
C GLU A 85 13.10 7.05 6.81
N GLN A 86 13.62 7.63 5.73
CA GLN A 86 14.90 8.36 5.75
C GLN A 86 14.73 9.85 6.04
N ILE A 87 13.59 10.44 5.72
CA ILE A 87 13.36 11.88 5.85
C ILE A 87 12.23 12.18 6.83
N LEU A 88 10.99 11.86 6.48
CA LEU A 88 9.81 12.26 7.26
C LEU A 88 9.83 11.68 8.67
N PHE A 89 10.05 10.38 8.81
CA PHE A 89 10.07 9.68 10.10
C PHE A 89 11.25 10.13 10.97
N GLN A 90 12.39 10.48 10.38
CA GLN A 90 13.53 11.05 11.13
C GLN A 90 13.22 12.45 11.65
N MET A 91 12.55 13.28 10.85
CA MET A 91 12.08 14.60 11.30
C MET A 91 11.08 14.47 12.46
N ILE A 92 10.14 13.53 12.37
CA ILE A 92 9.16 13.26 13.42
C ILE A 92 9.85 12.78 14.70
N LYS A 93 10.79 11.81 14.61
CA LYS A 93 11.60 11.34 15.76
C LYS A 93 12.40 12.47 16.41
N ALA A 94 12.84 13.47 15.63
CA ALA A 94 13.54 14.64 16.13
C ALA A 94 12.63 15.75 16.67
N GLY A 95 11.31 15.56 16.70
CA GLY A 95 10.33 16.56 17.16
C GLY A 95 10.14 17.73 16.21
N GLN A 96 10.56 17.60 14.94
CA GLN A 96 10.51 18.68 13.94
C GLN A 96 9.16 18.77 13.23
N TYR A 97 8.05 18.73 13.99
CA TYR A 97 6.69 18.54 13.46
C TYR A 97 6.24 19.64 12.49
N ALA A 98 6.61 20.91 12.75
CA ALA A 98 6.29 22.01 11.84
C ALA A 98 6.94 21.83 10.45
N MET A 99 8.16 21.29 10.39
CA MET A 99 8.87 21.02 9.13
C MET A 99 8.34 19.78 8.41
N ALA A 100 7.74 18.83 9.15
CA ALA A 100 7.15 17.62 8.59
C ALA A 100 5.86 17.87 7.77
N ARG A 101 5.22 19.05 7.91
CA ARG A 101 3.93 19.35 7.24
C ARG A 101 4.01 19.27 5.71
N MET A 102 5.05 19.83 5.10
CA MET A 102 5.19 19.81 3.64
C MET A 102 5.51 18.40 3.11
N PRO A 103 6.46 17.64 3.68
CA PRO A 103 6.65 16.24 3.33
C PRO A 103 5.37 15.39 3.46
N ILE A 104 4.57 15.59 4.52
CA ILE A 104 3.29 14.89 4.68
C ILE A 104 2.35 15.15 3.49
N GLN A 105 2.24 16.40 3.01
CA GLN A 105 1.39 16.69 1.84
C GLN A 105 1.86 15.96 0.57
N VAL A 106 3.17 15.74 0.43
CA VAL A 106 3.71 14.95 -0.69
C VAL A 106 3.35 13.47 -0.52
N MET A 107 3.47 12.90 0.69
CA MET A 107 3.10 11.50 0.94
C MET A 107 1.62 11.25 0.68
N LEU A 108 0.74 12.17 1.10
CA LEU A 108 -0.70 12.10 0.83
C LEU A 108 -1.01 12.08 -0.67
N ALA A 109 -0.34 12.91 -1.48
CA ALA A 109 -0.52 12.90 -2.93
C ALA A 109 -0.03 11.60 -3.57
N GLU A 110 1.06 11.03 -3.07
CA GLU A 110 1.58 9.74 -3.55
C GLU A 110 0.69 8.56 -3.14
N HIS A 111 -0.03 8.67 -2.03
CA HIS A 111 -1.08 7.70 -1.66
C HIS A 111 -2.24 7.72 -2.68
N ASP A 112 -2.67 8.90 -3.12
CA ASP A 112 -3.70 9.00 -4.17
C ASP A 112 -3.23 8.35 -5.49
N GLU A 113 -1.96 8.55 -5.87
CA GLU A 113 -1.35 7.90 -7.04
C GLU A 113 -1.31 6.36 -6.88
N ALA A 114 -0.94 5.86 -5.69
CA ALA A 114 -0.95 4.43 -5.40
C ALA A 114 -2.35 3.81 -5.53
N GLU A 115 -3.40 4.52 -5.12
CA GLU A 115 -4.78 4.06 -5.33
C GLU A 115 -5.16 3.99 -6.82
N GLU A 116 -4.67 4.91 -7.65
CA GLU A 116 -4.90 4.88 -9.11
C GLU A 116 -4.23 3.67 -9.77
N ASP A 117 -3.00 3.33 -9.36
CA ASP A 117 -2.32 2.13 -9.83
C ASP A 117 -3.05 0.84 -9.41
N VAL A 118 -3.55 0.79 -8.17
CA VAL A 118 -4.36 -0.34 -7.68
C VAL A 118 -5.63 -0.49 -8.52
N ARG A 119 -6.32 0.59 -8.87
CA ARG A 119 -7.51 0.53 -9.76
C ARG A 119 -7.15 0.01 -11.14
N THR A 120 -5.99 0.36 -11.66
CA THR A 120 -5.47 -0.17 -12.92
C THR A 120 -5.21 -1.68 -12.83
N LEU A 121 -4.54 -2.13 -11.78
CA LEU A 121 -4.31 -3.55 -11.52
C LEU A 121 -5.61 -4.35 -11.38
N LEU A 122 -6.59 -3.83 -10.64
CA LEU A 122 -7.92 -4.44 -10.51
C LEU A 122 -8.63 -4.52 -11.87
N THR A 123 -8.50 -3.50 -12.72
CA THR A 123 -9.08 -3.52 -14.07
C THR A 123 -8.48 -4.63 -14.93
N LEU A 124 -7.15 -4.76 -14.95
CA LEU A 124 -6.45 -5.80 -15.72
C LEU A 124 -6.79 -7.22 -15.25
N THR A 125 -7.02 -7.37 -13.94
CA THR A 125 -7.37 -8.66 -13.33
C THR A 125 -8.87 -8.94 -13.28
N ARG A 126 -9.70 -8.05 -13.86
CA ARG A 126 -11.17 -8.12 -13.81
C ARG A 126 -11.70 -8.24 -12.38
N ASN A 127 -11.24 -7.34 -11.51
CA ASN A 127 -11.49 -7.34 -10.07
C ASN A 127 -11.14 -8.69 -9.43
N LEU A 128 -9.96 -9.22 -9.77
CA LEU A 128 -9.46 -10.50 -9.26
C LEU A 128 -10.44 -11.68 -9.50
N THR A 129 -11.22 -11.62 -10.59
CA THR A 129 -12.13 -12.71 -10.97
C THR A 129 -11.38 -13.76 -11.79
N LEU A 130 -11.18 -14.94 -11.20
CA LEU A 130 -10.50 -16.05 -11.87
C LEU A 130 -11.35 -16.61 -13.03
N PRO A 131 -10.74 -16.92 -14.19
CA PRO A 131 -11.42 -17.67 -15.24
C PRO A 131 -11.63 -19.14 -14.84
N GLU A 132 -12.58 -19.81 -15.49
CA GLU A 132 -12.78 -21.25 -15.33
C GLU A 132 -11.49 -22.02 -15.65
N GLY A 133 -11.12 -22.95 -14.78
CA GLY A 133 -9.91 -23.76 -14.95
C GLY A 133 -8.58 -23.03 -14.69
N ALA A 134 -8.60 -21.84 -14.06
CA ALA A 134 -7.37 -21.13 -13.68
C ALA A 134 -6.41 -22.04 -12.88
N CYS A 135 -5.14 -22.07 -13.29
CA CYS A 135 -4.12 -22.90 -12.65
C CYS A 135 -3.75 -22.38 -11.25
N GLY A 136 -3.07 -23.21 -10.46
CA GLY A 136 -2.68 -22.85 -9.09
C GLY A 136 -1.84 -21.57 -9.00
N THR A 137 -0.96 -21.31 -9.97
CA THR A 137 -0.15 -20.08 -10.02
C THR A 137 -1.01 -18.83 -10.21
N TRP A 138 -2.06 -18.91 -11.03
CA TRP A 138 -2.98 -17.80 -11.25
C TRP A 138 -3.85 -17.55 -10.00
N GLN A 139 -4.33 -18.61 -9.35
CA GLN A 139 -5.03 -18.50 -8.08
C GLN A 139 -4.14 -17.85 -7.00
N ALA A 140 -2.88 -18.27 -6.91
CA ALA A 140 -1.91 -17.71 -5.98
C ALA A 140 -1.63 -16.22 -6.28
N LEU A 141 -1.48 -15.84 -7.56
CA LEU A 141 -1.33 -14.44 -7.95
C LEU A 141 -2.50 -13.60 -7.46
N TYR A 142 -3.73 -14.01 -7.73
CA TYR A 142 -4.92 -13.21 -7.40
C TYR A 142 -5.16 -13.12 -5.90
N SER A 143 -4.97 -14.22 -5.16
CA SER A 143 -5.03 -14.20 -3.69
C SER A 143 -3.93 -13.33 -3.08
N GLY A 144 -2.73 -13.36 -3.67
CA GLY A 144 -1.62 -12.51 -3.24
C GLY A 144 -1.87 -11.03 -3.51
N ILE A 145 -2.43 -10.67 -4.68
CA ILE A 145 -2.84 -9.30 -5.00
C ILE A 145 -3.94 -8.82 -4.04
N GLU A 146 -4.95 -9.65 -3.78
CA GLU A 146 -6.03 -9.31 -2.83
C GLU A 146 -5.47 -8.96 -1.46
N LYS A 147 -4.56 -9.79 -0.95
CA LYS A 147 -3.89 -9.56 0.32
C LYS A 147 -3.03 -8.29 0.30
N PHE A 148 -2.24 -8.07 -0.75
CA PHE A 148 -1.43 -6.86 -0.89
C PHE A 148 -2.30 -5.60 -0.88
N ILE A 149 -3.40 -5.58 -1.63
CA ILE A 149 -4.31 -4.43 -1.68
C ILE A 149 -4.94 -4.18 -0.30
N ALA A 150 -5.37 -5.23 0.41
CA ALA A 150 -5.90 -5.10 1.76
C ALA A 150 -4.86 -4.49 2.72
N ASP A 151 -3.63 -5.01 2.71
CA ASP A 151 -2.52 -4.50 3.52
C ASP A 151 -2.20 -3.04 3.16
N LEU A 152 -2.18 -2.68 1.88
CA LEU A 152 -1.86 -1.32 1.41
C LEU A 152 -2.94 -0.32 1.80
N HIS A 153 -4.23 -0.68 1.67
CA HIS A 153 -5.31 0.20 2.10
C HIS A 153 -5.32 0.41 3.62
N GLU A 154 -5.06 -0.64 4.40
CA GLU A 154 -4.92 -0.53 5.86
C GLU A 154 -3.74 0.38 6.23
N HIS A 155 -2.60 0.22 5.53
CA HIS A 155 -1.41 1.06 5.68
C HIS A 155 -1.71 2.54 5.42
N ILE A 156 -2.20 2.86 4.23
CA ILE A 156 -2.52 4.24 3.83
C ILE A 156 -3.57 4.84 4.78
N TYR A 157 -4.58 4.07 5.18
CA TYR A 157 -5.57 4.53 6.15
C TYR A 157 -4.93 4.90 7.49
N PHE A 158 -4.06 4.04 8.02
CA PHE A 158 -3.36 4.31 9.27
C PHE A 158 -2.59 5.62 9.21
N GLU A 159 -1.87 5.86 8.11
CA GLU A 159 -1.08 7.06 7.95
C GLU A 159 -1.93 8.31 7.76
N ASN A 160 -2.89 8.27 6.83
CA ASN A 160 -3.74 9.41 6.48
C ASN A 160 -4.67 9.84 7.61
N GLU A 161 -5.24 8.89 8.35
CA GLU A 161 -6.35 9.16 9.27
C GLU A 161 -5.94 9.16 10.75
N ILE A 162 -4.81 8.54 11.08
CA ILE A 162 -4.35 8.40 12.48
C ILE A 162 -3.00 9.07 12.69
N PHE A 163 -1.98 8.68 11.93
CA PHE A 163 -0.61 9.11 12.20
C PHE A 163 -0.35 10.55 11.76
N PHE A 164 -0.54 10.89 10.49
CA PHE A 164 -0.22 12.21 9.96
C PHE A 164 -1.07 13.34 10.55
N PRO A 165 -2.40 13.19 10.78
CA PRO A 165 -3.18 14.24 11.43
C PRO A 165 -2.65 14.58 12.82
N ARG A 166 -2.19 13.58 13.57
CA ARG A 166 -1.58 13.78 14.88
C ARG A 166 -0.29 14.60 14.75
N VAL A 167 0.63 14.21 13.86
CA VAL A 167 1.88 14.96 13.61
C VAL A 167 1.62 16.40 13.22
N VAL A 168 0.64 16.64 12.34
CA VAL A 168 0.25 17.99 11.90
C VAL A 168 -0.29 18.83 13.06
N SER A 169 -0.98 18.22 14.03
CA SER A 169 -1.49 18.91 15.22
C SER A 169 -0.40 19.34 16.20
N GLU A 170 0.71 18.59 16.30
CA GLU A 170 1.86 18.95 17.14
C GLU A 170 2.62 20.17 16.59
N GLY A 171 2.58 20.37 15.28
CA GLY A 171 3.25 21.46 14.58
C GLY A 171 2.39 22.73 14.44
N GLN A 172 1.36 22.90 15.27
CA GLN A 172 0.51 24.10 15.32
C GLN A 172 1.00 25.10 16.36
#